data_AF-A0A7J9RYH0-F1
#
_entry.id   AF-A0A7J9RYH0-F1
#
_cell.length_a   1.000
_cell.length_b   1.000
_cell.length_c   1.000
_cell.angle_alpha   90.00
_cell.angle_beta   90.00
_cell.angle_gamma   90.00
#
_symmetry.space_group_name_H-M   'P 1'
#
loop_
_entity.id
_entity.type
_entity.pdbx_description
1 polymer ?
#
loop_
_entity_poly.entity_id
_entity_poly.type
_entity_poly.pdbx_seq_one_letter_code
_entity_poly.pdbx_strand_id
1 'polypeptide(L)'
;MKHSQLWLMGAGVAILQMLIGNVMVFYGILPQLLGLHALLAAILLVIAVYGYVRVKVALEKRILMGNIGLVIIASIFGYLFIDFGNPVLILIHFILALGILSNFSVLYGIERGQLHH
;
A
#
# COMPACT_ATOMS: atom_id res chain seq x y z
N MET A 1 -9.52 3.30 -20.01
CA MET A 1 -8.39 2.39 -20.31
C MET A 1 -8.38 1.36 -19.21
N LYS A 2 -8.07 0.09 -19.51
CA LYS A 2 -8.02 -0.96 -18.50
C LYS A 2 -6.74 -0.76 -17.68
N HIS A 3 -6.86 -0.56 -16.37
CA HIS A 3 -5.74 -0.32 -15.46
C HIS A 3 -5.42 -1.55 -14.59
N SER A 4 -5.96 -2.73 -14.93
CA SER A 4 -5.78 -3.98 -14.18
C SER A 4 -4.32 -4.33 -13.91
N GLN A 5 -3.43 -4.12 -14.88
CA GLN A 5 -1.98 -4.32 -14.67
C GLN A 5 -1.42 -3.36 -13.61
N LEU A 6 -1.90 -2.11 -13.56
CA LEU A 6 -1.49 -1.14 -12.54
C LEU A 6 -1.95 -1.55 -11.14
N TRP A 7 -3.16 -2.09 -11.00
CA TRP A 7 -3.67 -2.60 -9.73
C TRP A 7 -2.90 -3.82 -9.24
N LEU A 8 -2.58 -4.73 -10.16
CA LEU A 8 -1.73 -5.88 -9.87
C LEU A 8 -0.32 -5.45 -9.44
N MET A 9 0.27 -4.46 -10.11
CA MET A 9 1.54 -3.86 -9.70
C MET A 9 1.45 -3.25 -8.30
N GLY A 10 0.38 -2.49 -8.01
CA GLY A 10 0.15 -1.93 -6.68
C GLY A 10 0.07 -2.99 -5.58
N ALA A 11 -0.67 -4.08 -5.82
CA ALA A 11 -0.73 -5.22 -4.92
C ALA A 11 0.64 -5.89 -4.74
N GLY A 12 1.38 -6.10 -5.83
CA GLY A 12 2.73 -6.67 -5.79
C GLY A 12 3.72 -5.83 -4.99
N VAL A 13 3.71 -4.50 -5.19
CA VAL A 13 4.53 -3.56 -4.43
C VAL A 13 4.15 -3.58 -2.94
N ALA A 14 2.85 -3.66 -2.61
CA ALA A 14 2.41 -3.76 -1.22
C ALA A 14 2.89 -5.05 -0.54
N ILE A 15 2.87 -6.18 -1.25
CA ILE A 15 3.44 -7.45 -0.76
C ILE A 15 4.94 -7.31 -0.50
N LEU A 16 5.71 -6.77 -1.46
CA LEU A 16 7.15 -6.55 -1.28
C LEU A 16 7.44 -5.64 -0.08
N GLN A 17 6.65 -4.58 0.08
CA GLN A 17 6.78 -3.66 1.21
C GLN A 17 6.52 -4.36 2.54
N MET A 18 5.49 -5.21 2.62
CA MET A 18 5.20 -6.02 3.82
C MET A 18 6.30 -7.04 4.12
N LEU A 19 6.89 -7.68 3.10
CA LEU A 19 8.00 -8.60 3.29
C LEU A 19 9.22 -7.88 3.88
N ILE A 20 9.60 -6.74 3.31
CA ILE A 20 10.72 -5.93 3.81
C ILE A 20 10.42 -5.42 5.24
N GLY A 21 9.18 -4.98 5.48
CA GLY A 21 8.73 -4.56 6.82
C GLY A 21 8.90 -5.67 7.86
N ASN A 22 8.45 -6.89 7.55
CA ASN A 22 8.63 -8.04 8.45
C ASN A 22 10.11 -8.37 8.67
N VAL A 23 10.95 -8.34 7.63
CA VAL A 23 12.39 -8.54 7.78
C VAL A 23 12.98 -7.52 8.76
N MET A 24 12.59 -6.25 8.69
CA MET A 24 13.07 -5.24 9.63
C MET A 24 12.59 -5.47 11.07
N VAL A 25 11.38 -6.01 11.26
CA VAL A 25 10.85 -6.34 12.59
C VAL A 25 11.60 -7.51 13.23
N PHE A 26 11.92 -8.57 12.47
CA PHE A 26 12.55 -9.77 13.01
C PHE A 26 14.09 -9.72 13.06
N TYR A 27 14.72 -9.02 12.11
CA TYR A 27 16.17 -9.00 11.95
C TYR A 27 16.81 -7.63 12.26
N GLY A 28 16.00 -6.64 12.65
CA GLY A 28 16.44 -5.29 12.97
C GLY A 28 16.37 -4.30 11.81
N ILE A 29 16.32 -3.02 12.15
CA ILE A 29 16.16 -1.92 11.19
C ILE A 29 17.52 -1.53 10.61
N LEU A 30 17.80 -1.97 9.39
CA LEU A 30 18.97 -1.52 8.62
C LEU A 30 18.61 -0.27 7.80
N PRO A 31 19.48 0.77 7.73
CA PRO A 31 19.19 2.00 6.99
C PRO A 31 18.81 1.77 5.52
N GLN A 32 19.43 0.80 4.87
CA GLN A 32 19.15 0.45 3.47
C GLN A 32 17.76 -0.16 3.31
N LEU A 33 17.34 -1.03 4.23
CA LEU A 33 16.01 -1.64 4.23
C LEU A 33 14.93 -0.60 4.53
N LEU A 34 15.20 0.31 5.47
CA LEU A 34 14.30 1.42 5.79
C LEU A 34 14.11 2.35 4.59
N GLY A 35 15.21 2.72 3.92
CA GLY A 35 15.17 3.55 2.71
C GLY A 35 14.39 2.87 1.58
N LEU A 36 14.62 1.57 1.35
CA LEU A 36 13.87 0.80 0.37
C LEU A 36 12.38 0.69 0.74
N HIS A 37 12.06 0.45 2.00
CA HIS A 37 10.68 0.38 2.49
C HIS A 37 9.94 1.72 2.29
N ALA A 38 10.59 2.84 2.60
CA ALA A 38 10.04 4.18 2.38
C ALA A 38 9.86 4.49 0.87
N LEU A 39 10.80 4.07 0.03
CA LEU A 39 10.67 4.22 -1.43
C LEU A 39 9.46 3.44 -1.98
N LEU A 40 9.23 2.21 -1.52
CA LEU A 40 8.05 1.43 -1.93
C LEU A 40 6.75 2.11 -1.48
N ALA A 41 6.72 2.70 -0.28
CA ALA A 41 5.56 3.47 0.17
C ALA A 41 5.27 4.67 -0.76
N ALA A 42 6.31 5.38 -1.19
CA ALA A 42 6.17 6.47 -2.16
C ALA A 42 5.66 5.98 -3.52
N ILE A 43 6.14 4.82 -3.99
CA ILE A 43 5.64 4.20 -5.23
C ILE A 43 4.15 3.85 -5.10
N LEU A 44 3.72 3.25 -3.99
CA LEU A 44 2.30 2.96 -3.74
C LEU A 44 1.45 4.24 -3.75
N LEU A 45 1.94 5.30 -3.12
CA LEU A 45 1.26 6.60 -3.12
C LEU A 45 1.12 7.15 -4.54
N VAL A 46 2.19 7.11 -5.34
CA VAL A 46 2.17 7.55 -6.74
C VAL A 46 1.18 6.73 -7.56
N ILE A 47 1.16 5.40 -7.41
CA ILE A 47 0.20 4.53 -8.08
C ILE A 47 -1.24 4.90 -7.70
N ALA A 48 -1.50 5.09 -6.40
CA ALA A 48 -2.84 5.43 -5.91
C ALA A 48 -3.32 6.80 -6.40
N VAL A 49 -2.46 7.83 -6.34
CA VAL A 49 -2.76 9.19 -6.82
C VAL A 49 -2.94 9.20 -8.34
N TYR A 50 -2.03 8.57 -9.09
CA TYR A 50 -2.15 8.47 -10.53
C TYR A 50 -3.45 7.75 -10.93
N GLY A 51 -3.74 6.63 -10.27
CA GLY A 51 -4.99 5.91 -10.44
C GLY A 51 -6.20 6.80 -10.20
N TYR A 52 -6.23 7.52 -9.07
CA TYR A 52 -7.35 8.36 -8.66
C TYR A 52 -7.70 9.44 -9.71
N VAL A 53 -6.68 10.04 -10.33
CA VAL A 53 -6.85 11.07 -11.37
C VAL A 53 -7.36 10.46 -12.68
N ARG A 54 -7.02 9.20 -12.98
CA ARG A 54 -7.32 8.54 -14.25
C ARG A 54 -8.67 7.81 -14.29
N VAL A 55 -9.07 7.19 -13.19
CA VAL A 55 -10.33 6.43 -13.14
C VAL A 55 -11.53 7.37 -13.20
N LYS A 56 -12.61 6.93 -13.85
CA LYS A 56 -13.87 7.68 -13.95
C LYS A 56 -14.96 7.12 -13.05
N VAL A 57 -14.83 5.85 -12.64
CA VAL A 57 -15.82 5.15 -11.83
C VAL A 57 -15.76 5.65 -10.39
N ALA A 58 -16.89 6.09 -9.84
CA ALA A 58 -16.95 6.68 -8.51
C ALA A 58 -16.53 5.70 -7.40
N LEU A 59 -16.85 4.40 -7.56
CA LEU A 59 -16.42 3.35 -6.63
C LEU A 59 -14.90 3.22 -6.59
N GLU A 60 -14.25 3.08 -7.75
CA GLU A 60 -12.79 2.99 -7.86
C GLU A 60 -12.09 4.21 -7.26
N LYS A 61 -12.63 5.42 -7.51
CA LYS A 61 -12.11 6.66 -6.89
C LYS A 61 -12.12 6.60 -5.37
N ARG A 62 -13.20 6.09 -4.75
CA ARG A 62 -13.29 5.97 -3.29
C ARG A 62 -12.25 4.98 -2.75
N ILE A 63 -12.07 3.84 -3.41
CA ILE A 63 -11.06 2.84 -3.03
C ILE A 63 -9.65 3.44 -3.13
N LEU A 64 -9.34 4.14 -4.21
CA LEU A 64 -8.04 4.79 -4.41
C LEU A 64 -7.78 5.91 -3.39
N MET A 65 -8.80 6.72 -3.08
CA MET A 65 -8.71 7.71 -2.00
C MET A 65 -8.45 7.04 -0.64
N GLY A 66 -9.08 5.88 -0.39
CA GLY A 66 -8.77 5.04 0.76
C GLY A 66 -7.31 4.62 0.79
N ASN A 67 -6.74 4.16 -0.33
CA ASN A 67 -5.32 3.81 -0.41
C ASN A 67 -4.38 4.99 -0.19
N ILE A 68 -4.68 6.17 -0.72
CA ILE A 68 -3.90 7.38 -0.46
C ILE A 68 -3.86 7.66 1.05
N GLY A 69 -5.03 7.65 1.70
CA GLY A 69 -5.12 7.86 3.15
C GLY A 69 -4.40 6.79 3.95
N LEU A 70 -4.58 5.51 3.61
CA LEU A 70 -3.94 4.40 4.29
C LEU A 70 -2.42 4.45 4.17
N VAL A 71 -1.86 4.77 3.00
CA VAL A 71 -0.40 4.91 2.81
C VAL A 71 0.14 6.02 3.71
N ILE A 72 -0.51 7.20 3.73
CA ILE A 72 -0.08 8.32 4.58
C ILE A 72 -0.12 7.95 6.07
N ILE A 73 -1.24 7.38 6.53
CA ILE A 73 -1.41 6.99 7.94
C ILE A 73 -0.41 5.88 8.29
N ALA A 74 -0.23 4.86 7.44
CA ALA A 74 0.76 3.82 7.67
C ALA A 74 2.17 4.40 7.77
N SER A 75 2.57 5.34 6.91
CA SER A 75 3.86 6.02 7.00
C SER A 75 4.05 6.77 8.32
N ILE A 76 3.01 7.46 8.81
CA ILE A 76 3.03 8.12 10.13
C ILE A 76 3.26 7.09 11.24
N PHE A 77 2.51 5.98 11.24
CA PHE A 77 2.70 4.92 12.23
C PHE A 77 4.08 4.24 12.15
N GLY A 78 4.62 4.08 10.95
CA GLY A 78 5.97 3.56 10.75
C GLY A 78 7.03 4.49 11.35
N TYR A 79 6.88 5.80 11.15
CA TYR A 79 7.75 6.81 11.77
C TYR A 79 7.62 6.81 13.29
N LEU A 80 6.39 6.81 13.84
CA LEU A 80 6.16 6.75 15.29
C LEU A 80 6.77 5.48 15.91
N PHE A 81 6.74 4.35 15.22
CA PHE A 81 7.40 3.14 15.70
C PHE A 81 8.92 3.30 15.82
N ILE A 82 9.57 3.96 14.86
CA ILE A 82 11.02 4.22 14.91
C ILE A 82 11.39 5.06 16.14
N ASP A 83 10.58 6.05 16.48
CA ASP A 83 10.84 6.95 17.61
C ASP A 83 10.50 6.33 18.96
N PHE A 84 9.39 5.58 19.06
CA PHE A 84 8.84 5.10 20.34
C PHE A 84 9.07 3.61 20.62
N GLY A 85 9.42 2.80 19.61
CA GLY A 85 9.66 1.37 19.76
C GLY A 85 8.46 0.54 20.23
N ASN A 86 7.24 1.09 20.16
CA ASN A 86 6.05 0.43 20.73
C ASN A 86 5.52 -0.69 19.80
N PRO A 87 5.44 -1.96 20.26
CA PRO A 87 4.99 -3.07 19.43
C PRO A 87 3.53 -2.97 18.97
N VAL A 88 2.68 -2.23 19.68
CA VAL A 88 1.29 -1.98 19.26
C VAL A 88 1.27 -1.15 17.97
N LEU A 89 2.22 -0.22 17.79
CA LEU A 89 2.32 0.58 16.57
C LEU A 89 2.68 -0.29 15.35
N ILE A 90 3.53 -1.31 15.52
CA ILE A 90 3.85 -2.28 14.46
C ILE A 90 2.59 -3.04 14.05
N LEU A 91 1.80 -3.51 15.01
CA LEU A 91 0.58 -4.27 14.70
C LEU A 91 -0.43 -3.42 13.92
N ILE A 92 -0.64 -2.18 14.36
CA ILE A 92 -1.52 -1.23 13.65
C ILE A 92 -0.97 -0.94 12.25
N HIS A 93 0.33 -0.66 12.13
CA HIS A 93 1.00 -0.42 10.86
C HIS A 93 0.82 -1.60 9.89
N PHE A 94 0.97 -2.84 10.37
CA PHE A 94 0.78 -4.05 9.57
C PHE A 94 -0.66 -4.23 9.09
N ILE A 95 -1.66 -3.96 9.94
CA ILE A 95 -3.08 -4.01 9.55
C ILE A 95 -3.39 -2.96 8.48
N LEU A 96 -2.84 -1.75 8.60
CA LEU A 96 -3.00 -0.71 7.58
C LEU A 96 -2.39 -1.15 6.23
N ALA A 97 -1.22 -1.80 6.26
CA ALA A 97 -0.58 -2.35 5.06
C ALA A 97 -1.43 -3.43 4.38
N LEU A 98 -2.08 -4.30 5.15
CA LEU A 98 -3.06 -5.26 4.63
C LEU A 98 -4.26 -4.57 3.96
N GLY A 99 -4.73 -3.45 4.51
CA GLY A 99 -5.78 -2.63 3.90
C GLY A 99 -5.38 -2.11 2.52
N ILE A 100 -4.14 -1.63 2.36
CA ILE A 100 -3.60 -1.14 1.08
C ILE A 100 -3.58 -2.28 0.03
N LEU A 101 -3.07 -3.45 0.42
CA LEU A 101 -3.04 -4.65 -0.42
C LEU A 101 -4.44 -5.09 -0.84
N SER A 102 -5.37 -5.14 0.12
CA SER A 102 -6.76 -5.55 -0.11
C SER A 102 -7.43 -4.65 -1.14
N ASN A 103 -7.32 -3.33 -0.99
CA ASN A 103 -7.91 -2.36 -1.91
C ASN A 103 -7.36 -2.48 -3.34
N PHE A 104 -6.04 -2.65 -3.51
CA PHE A 104 -5.48 -2.90 -4.85
C PHE A 104 -5.96 -4.22 -5.45
N SER A 105 -6.11 -5.26 -4.62
CA SER A 105 -6.62 -6.57 -5.05
C SER A 105 -8.09 -6.50 -5.46
N VAL A 106 -8.91 -5.73 -4.74
CA VAL A 106 -10.32 -5.47 -5.08
C VAL A 106 -10.43 -4.70 -6.39
N LEU A 107 -9.63 -3.65 -6.60
CA LEU A 107 -9.60 -2.90 -7.87
C LEU A 107 -9.25 -3.81 -9.05
N TYR A 108 -8.24 -4.67 -8.88
CA TYR A 108 -7.89 -5.68 -9.88
C TYR A 108 -9.06 -6.61 -10.19
N GLY A 109 -9.72 -7.14 -9.15
CA GLY A 109 -10.87 -8.04 -9.30
C GLY A 109 -12.07 -7.40 -10.00
N ILE A 110 -12.42 -6.15 -9.63
CA ILE A 110 -13.51 -5.39 -10.26
C ILE A 110 -13.25 -5.23 -11.75
N GLU A 111 -12.06 -4.76 -12.12
CA GLU A 111 -11.74 -4.55 -13.53
C GLU A 111 -11.72 -5.87 -14.31
N ARG A 112 -11.16 -6.95 -13.76
CA ARG A 112 -11.16 -8.25 -14.44
C ARG A 112 -12.56 -8.81 -14.60
N GLY A 113 -13.43 -8.67 -13.59
CA GLY A 113 -14.82 -9.09 -13.66
C GLY A 113 -15.60 -8.38 -14.76
N GLN A 114 -15.39 -7.08 -14.95
CA GLN A 114 -15.99 -6.30 -16.04
C GLN A 114 -15.52 -6.71 -17.44
N LEU A 115 -14.45 -7.52 -17.58
CA LEU A 115 -14.00 -8.01 -18.89
C LEU A 115 -14.72 -9.28 -19.35
N HIS A 116 -15.37 -9.96 -18.42
CA HIS A 116 -15.98 -11.26 -18.65
C HIS A 116 -17.52 -11.18 -18.70
N HIS A 117 -18.07 -9.97 -18.58
CA HIS A 117 -19.49 -9.63 -18.74
C HIS A 117 -19.64 -8.56 -19.81
#